data_AF-A0A934J2V4-F1
#
_entry.id   AF-A0A934J2V4-F1
#
_cell.length_a   1.000
_cell.length_b   1.000
_cell.length_c   1.000
_cell.angle_alpha   90.00
_cell.angle_beta   90.00
_cell.angle_gamma   90.00
#
_symmetry.space_group_name_H-M   'P 1'
#
loop_
_entity.id
_entity.type
_entity.pdbx_description
1 polymer ?
#
loop_
_entity_poly.entity_id
_entity_poly.type
_entity_poly.pdbx_seq_one_letter_code
_entity_poly.pdbx_strand_id
1 'polypeptide(L)'
;MSKKANHYDMEPVTGEKVKVDGVYENEAGREEELNRGETFPADLILGSTEWKLTQYSFDNHHDGETDPRLVPKKDSEKEIKITHPRRHLIRGDR
;
A
#
# COMPACT_ATOMS: atom_id res chain seq x y z
N MET A 1 -16.81 -14.68 4.84
CA MET A 1 -16.36 -14.07 3.57
C MET A 1 -15.66 -15.16 2.76
N SER A 2 -16.33 -15.71 1.74
CA SER A 2 -15.77 -16.74 0.89
C SER A 2 -14.80 -16.08 -0.10
N LYS A 3 -13.49 -16.30 0.08
CA LYS A 3 -12.50 -15.98 -0.97
C LYS A 3 -12.80 -16.92 -2.13
N LYS A 4 -13.40 -16.39 -3.20
CA LYS A 4 -13.54 -17.10 -4.47
C LYS A 4 -12.13 -17.41 -4.98
N ALA A 5 -11.73 -18.67 -4.89
CA ALA A 5 -10.53 -19.19 -5.54
C ALA A 5 -10.81 -19.26 -7.04
N ASN A 6 -10.51 -18.17 -7.75
CA ASN A 6 -10.37 -18.19 -9.20
C ASN A 6 -9.10 -17.41 -9.49
N HIS A 7 -7.99 -18.11 -9.67
CA HIS A 7 -6.99 -17.85 -10.71
C HIS A 7 -5.87 -18.87 -10.53
N TYR A 8 -5.61 -19.64 -11.58
CA TYR A 8 -4.42 -20.47 -11.72
C TYR A 8 -3.21 -19.53 -11.91
N ASP A 9 -2.83 -18.79 -10.87
CA ASP A 9 -1.64 -17.95 -10.91
C ASP A 9 -0.43 -18.88 -10.84
N MET A 10 0.14 -19.19 -12.01
CA MET A 10 1.42 -19.86 -12.11
C MET A 10 2.52 -18.91 -11.69
N GLU A 11 3.51 -19.44 -10.98
CA GLU A 11 4.72 -18.70 -10.65
C GLU A 11 5.48 -18.38 -11.95
N PRO A 12 6.08 -17.18 -12.07
CA PRO A 12 6.89 -16.86 -13.23
C PRO A 12 8.08 -17.82 -13.34
N VAL A 13 8.42 -18.20 -14.57
CA VAL A 13 9.57 -19.07 -14.84
C VAL A 13 10.77 -18.28 -15.33
N THR A 14 11.96 -18.88 -15.22
CA THR A 14 13.19 -18.41 -15.84
C THR A 14 12.96 -17.95 -17.29
N GLY A 15 13.50 -16.78 -17.64
CA GLY A 15 13.35 -16.17 -18.97
C GLY A 15 12.13 -15.25 -19.12
N GLU A 16 11.18 -15.28 -18.19
CA GLU A 16 10.10 -14.28 -18.13
C GLU A 16 10.58 -12.93 -17.60
N LYS A 17 9.75 -11.91 -17.80
CA LYS A 17 10.00 -10.55 -17.30
C LYS A 17 9.43 -10.37 -15.90
N VAL A 18 10.27 -9.83 -15.02
CA VAL A 18 9.91 -9.47 -13.65
C VAL A 18 8.87 -8.34 -13.70
N LYS A 19 7.71 -8.57 -13.05
CA LYS A 19 6.58 -7.64 -13.09
C LYS A 19 6.64 -6.57 -11.99
N VAL A 20 7.28 -6.87 -10.87
CA VAL A 20 7.32 -6.03 -9.67
C VAL A 20 8.72 -6.12 -9.04
N ASP A 21 9.20 -5.01 -8.50
CA ASP A 21 10.46 -4.95 -7.76
C ASP A 21 10.36 -5.73 -6.44
N GLY A 22 11.34 -6.59 -6.16
CA GLY A 22 11.30 -7.40 -4.96
C GLY A 22 12.35 -8.50 -4.89
N VAL A 23 12.31 -9.23 -3.78
CA VAL A 23 13.13 -10.43 -3.58
C VAL A 23 12.32 -11.63 -4.02
N TYR A 24 12.92 -12.43 -4.90
CA TYR A 24 12.34 -13.66 -5.40
C TYR A 24 13.18 -14.85 -4.95
N GLU A 25 12.52 -15.95 -4.62
CA GLU A 25 13.13 -17.22 -4.24
C GLU A 25 12.88 -18.26 -5.34
N ASN A 26 13.90 -19.01 -5.72
CA ASN A 26 13.78 -20.10 -6.68
C ASN A 26 13.53 -21.46 -6.00
N GLU A 27 13.27 -22.51 -6.77
CA GLU A 27 13.05 -23.87 -6.26
C GLU A 27 14.23 -24.46 -5.46
N ALA A 28 15.45 -23.95 -5.69
CA ALA A 28 16.64 -24.35 -4.93
C ALA A 28 16.76 -23.63 -3.57
N GLY A 29 15.83 -22.74 -3.24
CA GLY A 29 15.84 -21.92 -2.02
C GLY A 29 16.82 -20.76 -2.08
N ARG A 30 17.21 -20.32 -3.29
CA ARG A 30 18.09 -19.17 -3.49
C ARG A 30 17.25 -17.92 -3.67
N GLU A 31 17.55 -16.90 -2.87
CA GLU A 31 16.92 -15.59 -2.95
C GLU A 31 17.75 -14.63 -3.82
N GLU A 32 17.09 -13.90 -4.72
CA GLU A 32 17.68 -12.82 -5.50
C GLU A 32 16.75 -11.60 -5.53
N GLU A 33 17.33 -10.41 -5.36
CA GLU A 33 16.62 -9.14 -5.54
C GLU A 33 16.58 -8.82 -7.03
N LEU A 34 15.36 -8.70 -7.56
CA LEU A 34 15.11 -8.44 -8.97
C LEU A 34 14.21 -7.21 -9.13
N ASN A 35 14.57 -6.38 -10.11
CA ASN A 35 13.78 -5.20 -10.46
C ASN A 35 12.80 -5.51 -11.58
N ARG A 36 11.68 -4.79 -11.60
CA ARG A 36 10.69 -4.81 -12.65
C ARG A 36 11.35 -4.51 -14.00
N GLY A 37 11.09 -5.38 -14.96
CA GLY A 37 11.64 -5.32 -16.32
C GLY A 37 12.92 -6.13 -16.49
N GLU A 38 13.54 -6.61 -15.42
CA GLU A 38 14.61 -7.60 -15.48
C GLU A 38 14.05 -8.96 -15.95
N THR A 39 14.94 -9.87 -16.30
CA THR A 39 14.59 -11.22 -16.74
C THR A 39 15.00 -12.20 -15.65
N PHE A 40 14.12 -13.13 -15.29
CA PHE A 40 14.45 -14.17 -14.31
C PHE A 40 15.64 -15.01 -14.78
N PRO A 41 16.74 -15.07 -14.01
CA PRO A 41 17.92 -15.80 -14.41
C PRO A 41 17.68 -17.32 -14.37
N ALA A 42 18.53 -18.05 -15.09
CA ALA A 42 18.55 -19.50 -15.05
C ALA A 42 19.38 -19.97 -13.85
N ASP A 43 18.88 -20.98 -13.14
CA ASP A 43 19.66 -21.65 -12.11
C ASP A 43 20.73 -22.54 -12.79
N LEU A 44 21.96 -22.56 -12.28
CA LEU A 44 23.05 -23.37 -12.87
C LEU A 44 22.85 -24.87 -12.68
N ILE A 45 22.09 -25.28 -11.66
CA ILE A 45 21.83 -26.67 -11.29
C ILE A 45 20.53 -27.16 -11.93
N LEU A 46 19.46 -26.39 -11.80
CA LEU A 46 18.12 -26.78 -12.27
C LEU A 46 17.78 -26.23 -13.68
N GLY A 47 18.51 -25.23 -14.16
CA GLY A 47 18.26 -24.60 -15.45
C GLY A 47 17.03 -23.69 -15.40
N SER A 48 15.88 -24.24 -15.78
CA SER A 48 14.59 -23.52 -15.78
C SER A 48 13.85 -23.81 -14.48
N THR A 49 13.61 -22.78 -13.68
CA THR A 49 12.91 -22.88 -12.40
C THR A 49 11.77 -21.89 -12.30
N GLU A 50 10.80 -22.20 -11.44
CA GLU A 50 9.80 -21.24 -10.98
C GLU A 50 10.40 -20.28 -9.95
N TRP A 51 9.89 -19.05 -9.94
CA TRP A 51 10.33 -17.96 -9.07
C TRP A 51 9.16 -17.42 -8.27
N LYS A 52 9.32 -17.40 -6.94
CA LYS A 52 8.29 -16.96 -6.01
C LYS A 52 8.69 -15.63 -5.38
N LEU A 53 7.80 -14.64 -5.48
CA LEU A 53 7.99 -13.35 -4.80
C LEU A 53 7.85 -13.52 -3.28
N THR A 54 8.93 -13.34 -2.54
CA THR A 54 8.95 -13.45 -1.07
C THR A 54 8.75 -12.09 -0.41
N GLN A 55 9.35 -11.03 -0.96
CA GLN A 55 9.27 -9.69 -0.39
C GLN A 55 9.15 -8.62 -1.49
N TYR A 56 8.28 -7.64 -1.28
CA TYR A 56 8.20 -6.45 -2.14
C TYR A 56 9.32 -5.47 -1.80
N SER A 57 10.03 -4.99 -2.83
CA SER A 57 10.90 -3.83 -2.70
C SER A 57 10.07 -2.60 -3.07
N PHE A 58 9.72 -1.80 -2.06
CA PHE A 58 8.97 -0.56 -2.28
C PHE A 58 9.80 0.61 -1.77
N ASP A 59 10.00 1.59 -2.63
CA ASP A 59 10.51 2.88 -2.24
C ASP A 59 9.33 3.76 -1.84
N ASN A 60 9.20 4.04 -0.54
CA ASN A 60 8.13 4.86 -0.02
C ASN A 60 8.53 6.34 -0.14
N HIS A 61 8.44 6.88 -1.36
CA HIS A 61 8.73 8.29 -1.67
C HIS A 61 7.65 9.28 -1.19
N HIS A 62 6.78 8.88 -0.25
CA HIS A 62 5.80 9.77 0.34
C HIS A 62 6.28 10.24 1.71
N ASP A 63 6.33 11.56 1.91
CA ASP A 63 6.67 12.21 3.19
C ASP A 63 5.68 11.89 4.34
N GLY A 64 4.66 11.07 4.10
CA GLY A 64 3.62 10.73 5.06
C GLY A 64 2.71 11.91 5.42
N GLU A 65 2.81 13.04 4.71
CA GLU A 65 2.00 14.22 5.00
C GLU A 65 0.56 14.04 4.50
N THR A 66 -0.40 14.35 5.36
CA THR A 66 -1.82 14.38 5.01
C THR A 66 -2.09 15.64 4.19
N ASP A 67 -2.86 15.53 3.09
CA ASP A 67 -3.25 16.70 2.27
C ASP A 67 -3.73 17.85 3.19
N PRO A 68 -3.15 19.06 3.09
CA PRO A 68 -3.53 20.21 3.92
C PRO A 68 -5.02 20.58 3.87
N ARG A 69 -5.78 20.12 2.87
CA ARG A 69 -7.24 20.27 2.80
C ARG A 69 -8.00 19.31 3.71
N LEU A 70 -7.43 18.15 4.00
CA LEU A 70 -8.00 17.12 4.87
C LEU A 70 -7.60 17.33 6.33
N VAL A 71 -6.51 18.05 6.59
CA VAL A 71 -6.22 18.58 7.91
C VAL A 71 -7.34 19.55 8.28
N PRO A 72 -8.05 19.34 9.41
CA PRO A 72 -9.02 20.30 9.90
C PRO A 72 -8.32 21.66 9.99
N LYS A 73 -8.73 22.58 9.13
CA LYS A 73 -8.34 23.97 9.31
C LYS A 73 -8.90 24.32 10.67
N LYS A 74 -8.08 24.88 11.54
CA LYS A 74 -8.60 25.70 12.63
C LYS A 74 -9.31 26.85 11.93
N ASP A 75 -10.54 26.62 11.52
CA ASP A 75 -11.52 27.68 11.55
C ASP A 75 -11.35 28.25 12.94
N SER A 76 -11.03 29.53 13.00
CA SER A 76 -11.14 30.30 14.20
C SER A 76 -12.63 30.31 14.58
N GLU A 77 -13.15 29.15 14.99
CA GLU A 77 -14.15 29.00 15.99
C GLU A 77 -13.55 29.75 17.18
N LYS A 78 -13.82 31.05 17.19
CA LYS A 78 -13.84 31.83 18.41
C LYS A 78 -14.70 30.97 19.31
N GLU A 79 -14.06 30.21 20.20
CA GLU A 79 -14.74 29.51 21.27
C GLU A 79 -15.72 30.53 21.82
N ILE A 80 -17.01 30.36 21.53
CA ILE A 80 -18.02 31.25 22.09
C ILE A 80 -18.05 30.82 23.54
N LYS A 81 -17.09 31.31 24.33
CA LYS A 81 -17.10 31.18 25.77
C LYS A 81 -18.37 31.87 26.19
N ILE A 82 -19.37 31.07 26.57
CA ILE A 82 -20.61 31.58 27.11
C ILE A 82 -20.24 32.17 28.47
N THR A 83 -19.88 33.46 28.48
CA THR A 83 -19.41 34.15 29.67
C THR A 83 -20.55 34.54 30.61
N HIS A 84 -21.81 34.38 30.18
CA HIS A 84 -22.97 34.84 30.93
C HIS A 84 -24.12 33.80 30.91
N PRO A 85 -24.74 33.52 32.07
CA PRO A 85 -25.68 32.41 32.23
C PRO A 85 -27.07 32.62 31.61
N ARG A 86 -27.38 33.77 31.01
CA ARG A 86 -28.75 34.12 30.59
C ARG A 86 -28.84 34.41 29.10
N ARG A 87 -28.74 33.37 28.28
CA ARG A 87 -29.13 33.43 26.86
C ARG A 87 -30.14 32.33 26.54
N HIS A 88 -31.37 32.50 27.01
CA HIS A 88 -32.51 31.75 26.51
C HIS A 88 -32.97 32.39 25.20
N LEU A 89 -32.62 31.78 24.07
CA LEU A 89 -33.30 32.03 22.80
C LEU A 89 -34.67 31.35 22.86
N ILE A 90 -35.64 31.99 23.53
CA ILE A 90 -37.05 31.66 23.31
C ILE A 90 -37.49 32.58 22.18
N ARG A 91 -37.49 32.05 20.95
CA ARG A 91 -38.15 32.68 19.81
C ARG A 91 -39.35 31.82 19.46
N GLY A 92 -40.49 32.18 20.02
CA GLY A 92 -41.77 31.53 19.78
C GLY A 92 -42.83 32.04 20.73
N ASP A 93 -43.46 33.16 20.40
CA ASP A 93 -44.92 33.32 20.39
C ASP A 93 -45.28 34.72 19.84
N ARG A 94 -46.35 34.73 19.03
CA ARG A 94 -47.04 35.82 18.29
C ARG A 94 -46.46 36.28 16.96
#